data_AF-A0A7V3DW74-F1
#
_entry.id   AF-A0A7V3DW74-F1
#
_cell.length_a   1.000
_cell.length_b   1.000
_cell.length_c   1.000
_cell.angle_alpha   90.00
_cell.angle_beta   90.00
_cell.angle_gamma   90.00
#
_symmetry.space_group_name_H-M   'P 1'
#
loop_
_entity.id
_entity.type
_entity.pdbx_description
1 polymer ?
#
loop_
_entity_poly.entity_id
_entity_poly.type
_entity_poly.pdbx_seq_one_letter_code
_entity_poly.pdbx_strand_id
1 'polypeptide(L)'
;MAKRKIIRIDEDKCNGCGECVPSCAEGAIQVIDGKARLVSEVYCDGLGACLGHCPMDAITIEEREAAAFDEMKTAEHLSRMGRAAAAPQWAKGGSAHPTATACPSLAAFAAPKPAPQPAEPGSRPAFACPGAMARTLSPAGPPAAAAAGPGSQTPSQLRNWPVQLTLVPPIAPWLQDADVLLVADCVPFALPDFHTRFLSGHPVIIACPKLDDARAHVDKLQRILEASSIRSLTVIHMEVPCCTGLLRIAEAALERSGKDMPFRDVTIGIGGDVLKQEWLRAAAPAA
;
A
#
# COMPACT_ATOMS: atom_id res chain seq x y z
N MET A 1 -14.27 8.07 35.13
CA MET A 1 -13.06 7.32 34.74
C MET A 1 -13.43 5.84 34.65
N ALA A 2 -12.90 5.10 33.69
CA ALA A 2 -13.10 3.65 33.56
C ALA A 2 -11.74 2.97 33.34
N LYS A 3 -11.60 1.72 33.79
CA LYS A 3 -10.40 0.93 33.48
C LYS A 3 -10.40 0.59 32.00
N ARG A 4 -9.33 0.99 31.31
CA ARG A 4 -9.14 0.74 29.87
C ARG A 4 -7.66 0.65 29.55
N LYS A 5 -7.37 0.05 28.39
CA LYS A 5 -6.04 0.09 27.80
C LYS A 5 -5.76 1.50 27.29
N ILE A 6 -4.62 2.05 27.69
CA ILE A 6 -4.15 3.38 27.29
C ILE A 6 -2.63 3.36 27.12
N ILE A 7 -2.13 4.30 26.33
CA ILE A 7 -0.70 4.44 26.08
C ILE A 7 0.00 5.05 27.31
N ARG A 8 1.10 4.41 27.72
CA ARG A 8 2.08 4.93 28.68
C ARG A 8 3.38 5.24 27.95
N ILE A 9 3.91 6.43 28.20
CA ILE A 9 5.20 6.87 27.68
C ILE A 9 6.19 6.97 28.85
N ASP A 10 7.29 6.25 28.74
CA ASP A 10 8.41 6.28 29.67
C ASP A 10 9.31 7.48 29.33
N GLU A 11 9.27 8.51 30.19
CA GLU A 11 10.01 9.75 29.97
C GLU A 11 11.52 9.60 30.12
N ASP A 12 11.98 8.59 30.86
CA ASP A 12 13.41 8.32 31.05
C ASP A 12 14.01 7.72 29.78
N LYS A 13 13.23 6.89 29.06
CA LYS A 13 13.62 6.32 27.76
C LYS A 13 13.37 7.26 26.59
N CYS A 14 12.35 8.10 26.66
CA CYS A 14 11.99 8.98 25.56
C CYS A 14 13.07 10.04 25.32
N ASN A 15 13.64 10.11 24.12
CA ASN A 15 14.64 11.13 23.75
C ASN A 15 14.04 12.33 23.00
N GLY A 16 12.72 12.37 22.80
CA GLY A 16 12.05 13.49 22.13
C GLY A 16 12.08 13.49 20.60
N CYS A 17 12.54 12.42 19.95
CA CYS A 17 12.66 12.36 18.48
C CYS A 17 11.35 12.62 17.70
N GLY A 18 10.19 12.34 18.30
CA GLY A 18 8.88 12.64 17.73
C GLY A 18 8.38 11.68 16.66
N GLU A 19 9.09 10.58 16.35
CA GLU A 19 8.70 9.60 15.32
C GLU A 19 7.33 8.95 15.55
N CYS A 20 6.86 8.92 16.80
CA CYS A 20 5.53 8.43 17.16
C CYS A 20 4.37 9.39 16.84
N VAL A 21 4.65 10.69 16.65
CA VAL A 21 3.61 11.73 16.46
C VAL A 21 2.84 11.57 15.15
N PRO A 22 3.48 11.35 13.99
CA PRO A 22 2.77 11.14 12.73
C PRO A 22 1.91 9.87 12.72
N SER A 23 2.31 8.84 13.48
CA SER A 23 1.63 7.54 13.52
C SER A 23 0.36 7.53 14.38
N CYS A 24 0.11 8.58 15.17
CA CYS A 24 -1.13 8.73 15.92
C CYS A 24 -2.18 9.44 15.06
N ALA A 25 -3.16 8.68 14.57
CA ALA A 25 -4.24 9.20 13.72
C ALA A 25 -5.15 10.18 14.48
N GLU A 26 -5.30 9.97 15.78
CA GLU A 26 -6.13 10.75 16.71
C GLU A 26 -5.44 12.04 17.15
N GLY A 27 -4.14 12.21 16.85
CA GLY A 27 -3.36 13.37 17.27
C GLY A 27 -3.10 13.44 18.78
N ALA A 28 -3.30 12.34 19.51
CA ALA A 28 -3.19 12.29 20.96
C ALA A 28 -1.76 12.50 21.50
N ILE A 29 -0.72 12.25 20.70
CA ILE A 29 0.69 12.36 21.10
C ILE A 29 1.32 13.61 20.48
N GLN A 30 1.99 14.43 21.29
CA GLN A 30 2.82 15.55 20.83
C GLN A 30 4.15 15.58 21.60
N VAL A 31 5.16 16.25 21.04
CA VAL A 31 6.40 16.52 21.75
C VAL A 31 6.24 17.83 22.53
N ILE A 32 6.28 17.75 23.86
CA ILE A 32 6.19 18.88 24.78
C ILE A 32 7.40 18.80 25.72
N ASP A 33 8.14 19.89 25.84
CA ASP A 33 9.38 19.98 26.63
C ASP A 33 10.41 18.90 26.26
N GLY A 34 10.53 18.61 24.95
CA GLY A 34 11.49 17.63 24.44
C GLY A 34 11.13 16.17 24.74
N LYS A 35 9.90 15.88 25.18
CA LYS A 35 9.42 14.51 25.43
C LYS A 35 8.07 14.28 24.76
N ALA A 36 7.83 13.06 24.29
CA ALA A 36 6.52 12.67 23.79
C ALA A 36 5.54 12.57 24.96
N ARG A 37 4.37 13.21 24.85
CA ARG A 37 3.32 13.23 25.88
C ARG A 37 1.95 13.04 25.24
N LEU A 38 1.04 12.43 25.99
CA LEU A 38 -0.38 12.49 25.64
C LEU A 38 -0.92 13.88 25.99
N VAL A 39 -1.39 14.61 24.98
CA VAL A 39 -1.97 15.96 25.20
C VAL A 39 -3.34 15.89 25.86
N SER A 40 -4.05 14.77 25.69
CA SER A 40 -5.21 14.41 26.49
C SER A 40 -5.49 12.92 26.37
N GLU A 41 -5.90 12.29 27.47
CA GLU A 41 -6.32 10.89 27.49
C GLU A 41 -7.59 10.65 26.68
N VAL A 42 -8.45 11.67 26.53
CA VAL A 42 -9.72 11.56 25.77
C VAL A 42 -9.49 11.36 24.28
N TYR A 43 -8.31 11.71 23.77
CA TYR A 43 -7.93 11.51 22.36
C TYR A 43 -7.24 10.16 22.14
N CYS A 44 -6.73 9.52 23.19
CA CYS A 44 -6.07 8.23 23.05
C CYS A 44 -7.13 7.13 23.00
N ASP A 45 -7.15 6.34 21.93
CA ASP A 45 -8.04 5.19 21.76
C ASP A 45 -7.50 3.91 22.44
N GLY A 46 -6.18 3.86 22.69
CA GLY A 46 -5.49 2.72 23.29
C GLY A 46 -5.15 1.59 22.31
N LEU A 47 -5.28 1.81 20.99
CA LEU A 47 -4.97 0.79 19.97
C LEU A 47 -3.47 0.58 19.75
N GLY A 48 -2.65 1.60 20.01
CA GLY A 48 -1.20 1.42 20.03
C GLY A 48 -0.49 1.50 18.68
N ALA A 49 -1.04 2.23 17.70
CA ALA A 49 -0.37 2.50 16.42
C ALA A 49 1.06 3.10 16.58
N CYS A 50 1.31 3.80 17.68
CA CYS A 50 2.59 4.42 18.00
C CYS A 50 3.66 3.46 18.55
N LEU A 51 3.32 2.24 19.01
CA LEU A 51 4.26 1.35 19.71
C LEU A 51 5.48 0.98 18.84
N GLY A 52 5.24 0.65 17.57
CA GLY A 52 6.32 0.26 16.63
C GLY A 52 7.13 1.42 16.05
N HIS A 53 6.86 2.66 16.47
CA HIS A 53 7.47 3.87 15.93
C HIS A 53 8.38 4.58 16.93
N CYS A 54 8.59 4.01 18.13
CA CYS A 54 9.51 4.57 19.11
C CYS A 54 10.85 3.81 19.05
N PRO A 55 11.95 4.39 18.53
CA PRO A 55 13.25 3.72 18.48
C PRO A 55 13.85 3.44 19.86
N MET A 56 13.30 4.04 20.92
CA MET A 56 13.76 3.87 22.30
C MET A 56 12.91 2.89 23.11
N ASP A 57 11.90 2.26 22.47
CA ASP A 57 10.91 1.40 23.15
C ASP A 57 10.29 2.06 24.39
N ALA A 58 10.07 3.39 24.32
CA ALA A 58 9.54 4.18 25.42
C ALA A 58 8.01 4.10 25.53
N ILE A 59 7.32 3.51 24.54
CA ILE A 59 5.86 3.51 24.45
C ILE A 59 5.33 2.11 24.75
N THR A 60 4.41 2.00 25.70
CA THR A 60 3.76 0.74 26.09
C THR A 60 2.25 0.93 26.23
N ILE A 61 1.49 -0.17 26.23
CA ILE A 61 0.07 -0.16 26.58
C ILE A 61 -0.05 -0.68 28.01
N GLU A 62 -0.73 0.06 28.86
CA GLU A 62 -1.09 -0.35 30.21
C GLU A 62 -2.60 -0.31 30.41
N GLU A 63 -3.10 -1.04 31.40
CA GLU A 63 -4.48 -0.94 31.84
C GLU A 63 -4.55 -0.12 33.13
N ARG A 64 -5.16 1.06 33.05
CA ARG A 64 -5.36 1.93 34.22
C ARG A 64 -6.68 2.68 34.12
N GLU A 65 -7.04 3.38 35.20
CA GLU A 65 -8.16 4.31 35.17
C GLU A 65 -7.77 5.54 34.35
N ALA A 66 -8.54 5.80 33.30
CA ALA A 66 -8.35 6.92 32.39
C ALA A 66 -9.70 7.44 31.89
N ALA A 67 -9.68 8.64 31.29
CA ALA A 67 -10.85 9.19 30.62
C ALA A 67 -11.27 8.29 29.43
N ALA A 68 -12.57 8.20 29.18
CA ALA A 68 -13.07 7.49 28.01
C ALA A 68 -12.65 8.23 26.72
N PHE A 69 -12.44 7.46 25.65
CA PHE A 69 -12.15 8.02 24.34
C PHE A 69 -13.37 8.77 23.83
N ASP A 70 -13.16 9.96 23.30
CA ASP A 70 -14.22 10.86 22.85
C ASP A 70 -13.96 11.24 21.39
N GLU A 71 -14.72 10.60 20.49
CA GLU A 71 -14.60 10.81 19.05
C GLU A 71 -14.85 12.28 18.65
N MET A 72 -15.80 12.95 19.31
CA MET A 72 -16.14 14.33 18.99
C MET A 72 -15.02 15.28 19.38
N LYS A 73 -14.50 15.15 20.61
CA LYS A 73 -13.37 15.98 21.07
C LYS A 73 -12.11 15.71 20.27
N THR A 74 -11.90 14.46 19.83
CA THR A 74 -10.79 14.09 18.95
C THR A 74 -10.93 14.77 17.59
N ALA A 75 -12.13 14.77 17.00
CA ALA A 75 -12.39 15.45 15.73
C ALA A 75 -12.21 16.97 15.82
N GLU A 76 -12.66 17.60 16.90
CA GLU A 76 -12.41 19.03 17.17
C GLU A 76 -10.92 19.34 17.34
N HIS A 77 -10.18 18.48 18.05
CA HIS A 77 -8.75 18.60 18.24
C HIS A 77 -7.99 18.54 16.91
N LEU A 78 -8.29 17.54 16.08
CA LEU A 78 -7.67 17.37 14.77
C LEU A 78 -8.00 18.55 13.83
N SER A 79 -9.24 19.04 13.87
CA SER A 79 -9.65 20.22 13.10
C SER A 79 -8.83 21.46 13.49
N ARG A 80 -8.58 21.66 14.79
CA ARG A 80 -7.74 22.76 15.29
C ARG A 80 -6.27 22.61 14.87
N MET A 81 -5.78 21.38 14.72
CA MET A 81 -4.44 21.08 14.21
C MET A 81 -4.35 21.13 12.67
N GLY A 82 -5.44 21.36 11.95
CA GLY A 82 -5.48 21.30 10.49
C GLY A 82 -5.32 19.87 9.92
N ARG A 83 -5.66 18.84 10.70
CA ARG A 83 -5.62 17.42 10.32
C ARG A 83 -7.04 16.89 10.13
N ALA A 84 -7.25 16.03 9.13
CA ALA A 84 -8.53 15.38 8.93
C ALA A 84 -8.74 14.28 9.99
N ALA A 85 -9.91 14.29 10.66
CA ALA A 85 -10.31 13.19 11.52
C ALA A 85 -10.63 11.94 10.70
N ALA A 86 -10.23 10.77 11.21
CA ALA A 86 -10.70 9.50 10.64
C ALA A 86 -12.24 9.45 10.71
N ALA A 87 -12.88 8.97 9.64
CA ALA A 87 -14.33 8.86 9.61
C ALA A 87 -14.82 7.98 10.79
N PRO A 88 -15.82 8.44 11.56
CA PRO A 88 -16.25 7.74 12.77
C PRO A 88 -16.84 6.36 12.43
N GLN A 89 -16.71 5.43 13.38
CA GLN A 89 -16.98 4.00 13.16
C GLN A 89 -18.46 3.72 12.81
N TRP A 90 -19.38 4.61 13.20
CA TRP A 90 -20.81 4.53 12.87
C TRP A 90 -21.14 4.85 11.40
N ALA A 91 -20.23 5.48 10.64
CA ALA A 91 -20.43 5.78 9.22
C ALA A 91 -20.39 4.53 8.31
N LYS A 92 -20.13 3.34 8.86
CA LYS A 92 -20.14 2.05 8.13
C LYS A 92 -21.47 1.27 8.22
N GLY A 93 -22.52 1.83 8.85
CA GLY A 93 -23.87 1.22 8.90
C GLY A 93 -24.95 2.20 8.45
N GLY A 94 -25.65 1.90 7.35
CA GLY A 94 -26.59 2.83 6.71
C GLY A 94 -27.97 2.95 7.37
N SER A 95 -28.57 4.13 7.27
CA SER A 95 -29.93 4.39 6.76
C SER A 95 -30.25 5.89 6.78
N ALA A 96 -30.93 6.37 5.73
CA ALA A 96 -31.44 7.72 5.41
C ALA A 96 -31.75 8.66 6.59
N HIS A 97 -31.26 9.91 6.63
CA HIS A 97 -31.83 11.19 6.11
C HIS A 97 -31.98 12.20 7.27
N PRO A 98 -32.30 13.50 7.07
CA PRO A 98 -32.05 14.46 5.98
C PRO A 98 -31.50 15.81 6.54
N THR A 99 -31.56 16.86 5.72
CA THR A 99 -31.25 18.29 5.99
C THR A 99 -29.79 18.70 5.92
N ALA A 100 -29.34 18.82 4.67
CA ALA A 100 -28.40 19.85 4.28
C ALA A 100 -28.96 21.24 4.67
N THR A 101 -28.20 21.99 5.45
CA THR A 101 -28.22 23.45 5.38
C THR A 101 -26.79 23.99 5.47
N ALA A 102 -26.41 24.62 4.35
CA ALA A 102 -25.44 25.71 4.20
C ALA A 102 -23.94 25.41 4.33
N CYS A 103 -23.29 25.21 3.18
CA CYS A 103 -22.26 26.17 2.71
C CYS A 103 -21.98 25.98 1.21
N PRO A 104 -22.31 26.92 0.31
CA PRO A 104 -22.11 26.78 -1.14
C PRO A 104 -20.63 26.76 -1.59
N SER A 105 -19.67 26.90 -0.67
CA SER A 105 -18.27 27.13 -0.98
C SER A 105 -17.31 26.03 -0.49
N LEU A 106 -17.81 24.97 0.14
CA LEU A 106 -16.99 23.88 0.72
C LEU A 106 -17.09 22.54 -0.02
N ALA A 107 -17.86 22.44 -1.10
CA ALA A 107 -18.03 21.20 -1.85
C ALA A 107 -16.80 20.75 -2.67
N ALA A 108 -15.70 21.51 -2.67
CA ALA A 108 -14.58 21.25 -3.57
C ALA A 108 -13.45 20.35 -3.01
N PHE A 109 -13.36 20.10 -1.69
CA PHE A 109 -12.17 19.43 -1.14
C PHE A 109 -12.38 18.35 -0.07
N ALA A 110 -13.62 17.93 0.22
CA ALA A 110 -13.87 16.90 1.24
C ALA A 110 -14.77 15.75 0.76
N ALA A 111 -14.68 15.36 -0.51
CA ALA A 111 -15.20 14.07 -0.93
C ALA A 111 -14.17 12.99 -0.57
N PRO A 112 -14.48 11.97 0.25
CA PRO A 112 -13.67 10.76 0.28
C PRO A 112 -13.58 10.24 -1.15
N LYS A 113 -12.37 9.91 -1.61
CA LYS A 113 -12.15 9.32 -2.93
C LYS A 113 -13.11 8.13 -3.04
N PRO A 114 -14.15 8.17 -3.89
CA PRO A 114 -15.10 7.08 -3.95
C PRO A 114 -14.32 5.81 -4.27
N ALA A 115 -14.59 4.74 -3.52
CA ALA A 115 -14.12 3.42 -3.90
C ALA A 115 -14.49 3.22 -5.38
N PRO A 116 -13.57 2.71 -6.23
CA PRO A 116 -13.86 2.53 -7.65
C PRO A 116 -15.10 1.64 -7.78
N GLN A 117 -16.22 2.25 -8.16
CA GLN A 117 -17.45 1.54 -8.44
C GLN A 117 -17.25 0.74 -9.73
N PRO A 118 -17.85 -0.46 -9.84
CA PRO A 118 -17.90 -1.15 -11.12
C PRO A 118 -18.51 -0.19 -12.15
N ALA A 119 -17.79 0.07 -13.24
CA ALA A 119 -18.29 0.94 -14.29
C ALA A 119 -19.56 0.33 -14.88
N GLU A 120 -20.64 1.10 -14.94
CA GLU A 120 -21.86 0.70 -15.65
C GLU A 120 -21.53 0.46 -17.13
N PRO A 121 -22.03 -0.61 -17.77
CA PRO A 121 -21.74 -0.90 -19.16
C PRO A 121 -22.24 0.25 -20.05
N GLY A 122 -21.31 1.06 -20.58
CA GLY A 122 -21.60 2.12 -21.56
C GLY A 122 -21.33 3.56 -21.11
N SER A 123 -20.99 3.81 -19.85
CA SER A 123 -20.57 5.16 -19.42
C SER A 123 -19.08 5.39 -19.65
N ARG A 124 -18.71 6.19 -20.66
CA ARG A 124 -17.34 6.69 -20.82
C ARG A 124 -17.18 7.94 -19.95
N PRO A 125 -16.34 7.95 -18.90
CA PRO A 125 -16.07 9.18 -18.16
C PRO A 125 -15.45 10.20 -19.11
N ALA A 126 -15.99 11.42 -19.12
CA ALA A 126 -15.63 12.48 -20.07
C ALA A 126 -14.14 12.87 -20.02
N PHE A 127 -13.44 12.57 -18.93
CA PHE A 127 -11.99 12.67 -18.80
C PHE A 127 -11.48 11.54 -17.90
N ALA A 128 -10.63 10.64 -18.42
CA ALA A 128 -9.87 9.72 -17.57
C ALA A 128 -8.41 10.20 -17.48
N CYS A 129 -7.87 10.23 -16.26
CA CYS A 129 -6.48 10.59 -16.03
C CYS A 129 -5.57 9.62 -16.82
N PRO A 130 -4.64 10.11 -17.67
CA PRO A 130 -3.73 9.25 -18.41
C PRO A 130 -2.98 8.26 -17.51
N GLY A 131 -2.72 8.65 -16.26
CA GLY A 131 -2.09 7.80 -15.24
C GLY A 131 -2.91 6.57 -14.81
N ALA A 132 -4.23 6.58 -14.99
CA ALA A 132 -5.12 5.46 -14.66
C ALA A 132 -5.71 4.79 -15.92
N MET A 133 -5.47 5.36 -17.10
CA MET A 133 -5.96 4.79 -18.35
C MET A 133 -5.18 3.53 -18.70
N ALA A 134 -5.88 2.41 -18.75
CA ALA A 134 -5.33 1.15 -19.18
C ALA A 134 -4.87 1.19 -20.65
N ARG A 135 -3.60 0.87 -20.90
CA ARG A 135 -2.99 0.84 -22.24
C ARG A 135 -2.04 -0.34 -22.37
N THR A 136 -2.21 -1.10 -23.44
CA THR A 136 -1.14 -1.96 -23.97
C THR A 136 -0.14 -1.07 -24.69
N LEU A 137 1.12 -1.15 -24.30
CA LEU A 137 2.24 -0.45 -24.92
C LEU A 137 3.01 -1.40 -25.83
N SER A 138 3.49 -0.87 -26.95
CA SER A 138 4.40 -1.58 -27.84
C SER A 138 5.84 -1.30 -27.39
N PRO A 139 6.67 -2.33 -27.13
CA PRO A 139 8.09 -2.15 -26.87
C PRO A 139 8.77 -1.38 -28.00
N ALA A 140 9.79 -0.57 -27.67
CA ALA A 140 10.49 0.26 -28.63
C ALA A 140 11.44 -0.51 -29.57
N GLY A 141 11.48 -1.84 -29.48
CA GLY A 141 12.31 -2.72 -30.29
C GLY A 141 12.58 -4.06 -29.60
N PRO A 142 13.16 -5.05 -30.30
CA PRO A 142 13.59 -6.30 -29.68
C PRO A 142 14.58 -6.01 -28.53
N PRO A 143 14.59 -6.84 -27.46
CA PRO A 143 15.59 -6.72 -26.40
C PRO A 143 16.97 -6.78 -27.07
N ALA A 144 17.77 -5.72 -26.90
CA ALA A 144 19.04 -5.57 -27.58
C ALA A 144 19.95 -6.75 -27.21
N ALA A 145 20.05 -7.73 -28.11
CA ALA A 145 21.05 -8.79 -28.02
C ALA A 145 22.40 -8.17 -28.37
N ALA A 146 23.25 -8.03 -27.36
CA ALA A 146 24.71 -7.92 -27.45
C ALA A 146 25.29 -7.02 -28.56
N ALA A 147 25.43 -5.72 -28.27
CA ALA A 147 26.59 -4.87 -28.63
C ALA A 147 26.25 -3.40 -28.33
N ALA A 148 26.17 -3.05 -27.04
CA ALA A 148 26.06 -1.66 -26.62
C ALA A 148 27.46 -1.03 -26.60
N GLY A 149 27.84 -0.35 -27.68
CA GLY A 149 28.96 0.59 -27.64
C GLY A 149 28.65 1.76 -26.67
N PRO A 150 29.67 2.48 -26.18
CA PRO A 150 29.43 3.67 -25.35
C PRO A 150 28.53 4.66 -26.10
N GLY A 151 27.32 4.91 -25.56
CA GLY A 151 26.32 5.82 -26.12
C GLY A 151 25.02 5.19 -26.66
N SER A 152 24.89 3.86 -26.70
CA SER A 152 23.61 3.24 -27.14
C SER A 152 22.54 3.31 -26.06
N GLN A 153 21.38 3.91 -26.36
CA GLN A 153 20.21 3.89 -25.46
C GLN A 153 19.52 2.52 -25.51
N THR A 154 19.22 1.95 -24.34
CA THR A 154 18.47 0.70 -24.26
C THR A 154 16.98 0.98 -24.52
N PRO A 155 16.35 0.33 -25.52
CA PRO A 155 14.94 0.56 -25.80
C PRO A 155 14.06 0.06 -24.65
N SER A 156 13.05 0.86 -24.29
CA SER A 156 12.09 0.45 -23.27
C SER A 156 11.34 -0.82 -23.68
N GLN A 157 11.35 -1.78 -22.77
CA GLN A 157 10.62 -3.04 -22.86
C GLN A 157 9.24 -3.01 -22.17
N LEU A 158 8.78 -1.85 -21.68
CA LEU A 158 7.50 -1.74 -20.96
C LEU A 158 6.31 -2.04 -21.89
N ARG A 159 5.40 -2.91 -21.44
CA ARG A 159 4.25 -3.39 -22.23
C ARG A 159 2.89 -2.93 -21.73
N ASN A 160 2.81 -2.38 -20.54
CA ASN A 160 1.55 -1.99 -19.94
C ASN A 160 1.64 -0.66 -19.21
N TRP A 161 0.48 0.00 -19.15
CA TRP A 161 0.24 1.13 -18.28
C TRP A 161 -1.21 1.06 -17.77
N PRO A 162 -1.49 1.39 -16.50
CA PRO A 162 -0.54 1.69 -15.43
C PRO A 162 0.25 0.47 -14.96
N VAL A 163 1.31 0.72 -14.19
CA VAL A 163 2.13 -0.34 -13.55
C VAL A 163 1.80 -0.52 -12.06
N GLN A 164 1.27 0.50 -11.39
CA GLN A 164 0.95 0.46 -9.95
C GLN A 164 -0.22 -0.49 -9.66
N LEU A 165 -0.03 -1.48 -8.78
CA LEU A 165 -1.01 -2.55 -8.47
C LEU A 165 -2.43 -2.01 -8.22
N THR A 166 -2.54 -0.96 -7.41
CA THR A 166 -3.81 -0.29 -7.10
C THR A 166 -4.59 0.14 -8.35
N LEU A 167 -3.88 0.60 -9.38
CA LEU A 167 -4.45 1.19 -10.59
C LEU A 167 -4.68 0.17 -11.71
N VAL A 168 -4.01 -0.99 -11.68
CA VAL A 168 -4.15 -2.02 -12.72
C VAL A 168 -5.57 -2.58 -12.75
N PRO A 169 -6.30 -2.54 -13.87
CA PRO A 169 -7.62 -3.17 -13.95
C PRO A 169 -7.52 -4.71 -13.92
N PRO A 170 -8.37 -5.42 -13.16
CA PRO A 170 -8.34 -6.88 -13.09
C PRO A 170 -8.55 -7.60 -14.43
N ILE A 171 -9.24 -6.98 -15.38
CA ILE A 171 -9.58 -7.52 -16.70
C ILE A 171 -8.70 -6.96 -17.83
N ALA A 172 -7.53 -6.41 -17.50
CA ALA A 172 -6.70 -5.75 -18.51
C ALA A 172 -6.23 -6.74 -19.60
N PRO A 173 -6.30 -6.37 -20.90
CA PRO A 173 -6.00 -7.31 -21.99
C PRO A 173 -4.59 -7.90 -21.95
N TRP A 174 -3.60 -7.15 -21.46
CA TRP A 174 -2.21 -7.63 -21.36
C TRP A 174 -1.98 -8.63 -20.22
N LEU A 175 -2.96 -8.88 -19.35
CA LEU A 175 -2.89 -9.90 -18.31
C LEU A 175 -3.41 -11.26 -18.80
N GLN A 176 -4.02 -11.32 -19.98
CA GLN A 176 -4.52 -12.57 -20.57
C GLN A 176 -3.36 -13.34 -21.20
N ASP A 177 -3.26 -14.61 -20.82
CA ASP A 177 -2.23 -15.55 -21.24
C ASP A 177 -0.84 -14.92 -21.14
N ALA A 178 -0.49 -14.44 -19.96
CA ALA A 178 0.73 -13.71 -19.71
C ALA A 178 1.54 -14.27 -18.55
N ASP A 179 2.86 -14.19 -18.66
CA ASP A 179 3.80 -14.38 -17.56
C ASP A 179 4.00 -13.01 -16.90
N VAL A 180 3.51 -12.83 -15.68
CA VAL A 180 3.41 -11.52 -15.03
C VAL A 180 4.52 -11.35 -13.99
N LEU A 181 5.10 -10.14 -13.95
CA LEU A 181 6.05 -9.74 -12.91
C LEU A 181 5.33 -8.90 -11.86
N LEU A 182 5.41 -9.31 -10.58
CA LEU A 182 5.07 -8.49 -9.43
C LEU A 182 6.37 -7.98 -8.80
N VAL A 183 6.63 -6.68 -8.88
CA VAL A 183 7.96 -6.12 -8.66
C VAL A 183 7.94 -5.04 -7.58
N ALA A 184 8.87 -5.10 -6.63
CA ALA A 184 9.02 -4.03 -5.65
C ALA A 184 9.48 -2.73 -6.33
N ASP A 185 8.92 -1.59 -5.92
CA ASP A 185 9.19 -0.27 -6.55
C ASP A 185 10.68 0.06 -6.72
N CYS A 186 11.54 -0.36 -5.78
CA CYS A 186 12.97 -0.08 -5.81
C CYS A 186 13.75 -0.93 -6.83
N VAL A 187 13.21 -2.08 -7.27
CA VAL A 187 13.95 -3.04 -8.10
C VAL A 187 14.40 -2.45 -9.43
N PRO A 188 13.54 -1.79 -10.25
CA PRO A 188 13.98 -1.24 -11.53
C PRO A 188 15.01 -0.11 -11.40
N PHE A 189 15.11 0.53 -10.23
CA PHE A 189 16.11 1.55 -9.94
C PHE A 189 17.43 0.96 -9.45
N ALA A 190 17.38 -0.13 -8.69
CA ALA A 190 18.56 -0.82 -8.20
C ALA A 190 19.23 -1.70 -9.27
N LEU A 191 18.46 -2.24 -10.23
CA LEU A 191 18.92 -3.16 -11.27
C LEU A 191 18.93 -2.47 -12.65
N PRO A 192 20.09 -1.96 -13.14
CA PRO A 192 20.16 -1.12 -14.34
C PRO A 192 19.70 -1.83 -15.63
N ASP A 193 19.88 -3.15 -15.71
CA ASP A 193 19.48 -3.99 -16.85
C ASP A 193 18.09 -4.62 -16.68
N PHE A 194 17.26 -4.12 -15.74
CA PHE A 194 15.94 -4.69 -15.45
C PHE A 194 15.05 -4.85 -16.70
N HIS A 195 15.07 -3.86 -17.60
CA HIS A 195 14.25 -3.89 -18.81
C HIS A 195 14.60 -5.07 -19.74
N THR A 196 15.89 -5.34 -19.94
CA THR A 196 16.36 -6.42 -20.81
C THR A 196 16.36 -7.77 -20.10
N ARG A 197 16.66 -7.78 -18.80
CA ARG A 197 16.83 -9.01 -18.01
C ARG A 197 15.52 -9.64 -17.57
N PHE A 198 14.55 -8.84 -17.15
CA PHE A 198 13.28 -9.34 -16.59
C PHE A 198 12.07 -8.85 -17.38
N LEU A 199 12.00 -7.55 -17.69
CA LEU A 199 10.77 -6.95 -18.24
C LEU A 199 10.44 -7.41 -19.67
N SER A 200 11.43 -7.75 -20.48
CA SER A 200 11.21 -8.09 -21.88
C SER A 200 10.24 -9.26 -22.03
N GLY A 201 9.14 -9.04 -22.75
CA GLY A 201 8.08 -10.01 -22.96
C GLY A 201 6.98 -10.04 -21.89
N HIS A 202 7.21 -9.46 -20.71
CA HIS A 202 6.35 -9.63 -19.53
C HIS A 202 5.59 -8.34 -19.18
N PRO A 203 4.28 -8.39 -18.89
CA PRO A 203 3.60 -7.31 -18.18
C PRO A 203 4.15 -7.18 -16.75
N VAL A 204 4.22 -5.95 -16.26
CA VAL A 204 4.73 -5.65 -14.92
C VAL A 204 3.68 -4.96 -14.07
N ILE A 205 3.62 -5.37 -12.82
CA ILE A 205 2.85 -4.75 -11.76
C ILE A 205 3.83 -4.42 -10.64
N ILE A 206 3.78 -3.19 -10.12
CA ILE A 206 4.62 -2.73 -9.01
C ILE A 206 3.80 -2.45 -7.76
N ALA A 207 4.41 -2.71 -6.61
CA ALA A 207 3.87 -2.41 -5.28
C ALA A 207 5.00 -2.31 -4.25
N CYS A 208 4.80 -1.48 -3.23
CA CYS A 208 5.72 -1.36 -2.11
C CYS A 208 5.04 -1.80 -0.80
N PRO A 209 5.39 -2.97 -0.22
CA PRO A 209 4.74 -3.47 0.98
C PRO A 209 4.97 -2.59 2.24
N LYS A 210 5.94 -1.67 2.20
CA LYS A 210 6.21 -0.72 3.29
C LYS A 210 5.34 0.54 3.20
N LEU A 211 5.02 0.99 1.99
CA LEU A 211 4.35 2.27 1.74
C LEU A 211 2.86 2.10 1.49
N ASP A 212 2.46 0.93 0.99
CA ASP A 212 1.09 0.66 0.59
C ASP A 212 0.32 -0.17 1.63
N ASP A 213 -1.00 -0.21 1.48
CA ASP A 213 -1.87 -1.08 2.26
C ASP A 213 -1.77 -2.53 1.78
N ALA A 214 -1.08 -3.36 2.57
CA ALA A 214 -0.87 -4.77 2.27
C ALA A 214 -2.17 -5.56 2.10
N ARG A 215 -3.23 -5.27 2.86
CA ARG A 215 -4.51 -6.00 2.75
C ARG A 215 -5.22 -5.63 1.45
N ALA A 216 -5.25 -4.34 1.13
CA ALA A 216 -5.82 -3.87 -0.13
C ALA A 216 -5.08 -4.47 -1.35
N HIS A 217 -3.77 -4.67 -1.24
CA HIS A 217 -2.98 -5.32 -2.29
C HIS A 217 -3.24 -6.81 -2.43
N VAL A 218 -3.43 -7.55 -1.33
CA VAL A 218 -3.88 -8.95 -1.38
C VAL A 218 -5.21 -9.04 -2.10
N ASP A 219 -6.20 -8.24 -1.70
CA ASP A 219 -7.54 -8.24 -2.30
C ASP A 219 -7.48 -7.86 -3.79
N LYS A 220 -6.65 -6.86 -4.14
CA LYS A 220 -6.49 -6.39 -5.51
C LYS A 220 -5.84 -7.44 -6.41
N LEU A 221 -4.76 -8.06 -5.92
CA LEU A 221 -4.04 -9.10 -6.66
C LEU A 221 -4.89 -10.36 -6.82
N GLN A 222 -5.63 -10.77 -5.78
CA GLN A 222 -6.61 -11.86 -5.86
C GLN A 222 -7.61 -11.60 -7.00
N ARG A 223 -8.21 -10.41 -7.06
CA ARG A 223 -9.17 -10.07 -8.12
C ARG A 223 -8.55 -10.11 -9.51
N ILE A 224 -7.29 -9.72 -9.65
CA ILE A 224 -6.53 -9.83 -10.91
C ILE A 224 -6.35 -11.31 -11.29
N LEU A 225 -5.93 -12.15 -10.35
CA LEU A 225 -5.72 -13.59 -10.56
C LEU A 225 -7.02 -14.33 -10.93
N GLU A 226 -8.14 -13.93 -10.36
CA GLU A 226 -9.46 -14.49 -10.65
C GLU A 226 -9.99 -14.06 -12.03
N ALA A 227 -9.79 -12.80 -12.41
CA ALA A 227 -10.36 -12.20 -13.61
C ALA A 227 -9.50 -12.32 -14.88
N SER A 228 -8.25 -12.79 -14.77
CA SER A 228 -7.30 -12.92 -15.89
C SER A 228 -6.70 -14.32 -16.01
N SER A 229 -6.31 -14.71 -17.22
CA SER A 229 -5.57 -15.96 -17.48
C SER A 229 -4.05 -15.78 -17.36
N ILE A 230 -3.57 -15.51 -16.15
CA ILE A 230 -2.12 -15.42 -15.89
C ILE A 230 -1.51 -16.84 -15.96
N ARG A 231 -0.43 -17.01 -16.73
CA ARG A 231 0.27 -18.30 -16.89
C ARG A 231 1.27 -18.57 -15.78
N SER A 232 1.99 -17.54 -15.34
CA SER A 232 2.95 -17.62 -14.24
C SER A 232 3.08 -16.27 -13.55
N LEU A 233 3.49 -16.32 -12.28
CA LEU A 233 3.74 -15.15 -11.47
C LEU A 233 5.18 -15.18 -10.96
N THR A 234 5.96 -14.16 -11.29
CA THR A 234 7.30 -13.95 -10.72
C THR A 234 7.28 -12.76 -9.79
N VAL A 235 7.64 -12.95 -8.52
CA VAL A 235 7.86 -11.88 -7.55
C VAL A 235 9.33 -11.50 -7.58
N ILE A 236 9.60 -10.21 -7.75
CA ILE A 236 10.95 -9.67 -7.70
C ILE A 236 10.99 -8.61 -6.61
N HIS A 237 11.76 -8.85 -5.56
CA HIS A 237 11.79 -7.98 -4.39
C HIS A 237 13.23 -7.73 -3.92
N MET A 238 13.43 -6.69 -3.11
CA MET A 238 14.74 -6.38 -2.55
C MET A 238 15.07 -7.30 -1.37
N GLU A 239 16.36 -7.47 -1.04
CA GLU A 239 16.86 -8.26 0.10
C GLU A 239 16.42 -7.73 1.47
N VAL A 240 16.00 -6.46 1.53
CA VAL A 240 15.63 -5.80 2.78
C VAL A 240 14.36 -6.42 3.39
N PRO A 241 14.26 -6.48 4.73
CA PRO A 241 13.18 -7.20 5.40
C PRO A 241 11.78 -6.67 5.07
N CYS A 242 11.65 -5.37 4.80
CA CYS A 242 10.36 -4.79 4.41
C CYS A 242 9.83 -5.35 3.08
N CYS A 243 10.70 -5.76 2.15
CA CYS A 243 10.30 -6.27 0.84
C CYS A 243 9.78 -7.72 0.88
N THR A 244 10.07 -8.48 1.95
CA THR A 244 9.47 -9.81 2.16
C THR A 244 7.94 -9.78 2.24
N GLY A 245 7.36 -8.61 2.54
CA GLY A 245 5.91 -8.42 2.50
C GLY A 245 5.31 -8.59 1.11
N LEU A 246 6.05 -8.31 0.04
CA LEU A 246 5.54 -8.47 -1.34
C LEU A 246 5.34 -9.95 -1.69
N LEU A 247 6.27 -10.80 -1.26
CA LEU A 247 6.16 -12.25 -1.41
C LEU A 247 4.92 -12.77 -0.67
N ARG A 248 4.73 -12.37 0.59
CA ARG A 248 3.55 -12.74 1.39
C ARG A 248 2.22 -12.28 0.79
N ILE A 249 2.19 -11.08 0.19
CA ILE A 249 1.01 -10.58 -0.51
C ILE A 249 0.67 -11.49 -1.69
N ALA A 250 1.66 -11.90 -2.48
CA ALA A 250 1.46 -12.80 -3.61
C ALA A 250 1.01 -14.19 -3.17
N GLU A 251 1.64 -14.78 -2.16
CA GLU A 251 1.26 -16.08 -1.59
C GLU A 251 -0.18 -16.07 -1.09
N ALA A 252 -0.56 -15.07 -0.29
CA ALA A 252 -1.92 -14.96 0.24
C ALA A 252 -2.96 -14.73 -0.87
N ALA A 253 -2.63 -13.99 -1.92
CA ALA A 253 -3.53 -13.78 -3.06
C ALA A 253 -3.70 -15.05 -3.89
N LEU A 254 -2.62 -15.81 -4.12
CA LEU A 254 -2.64 -17.11 -4.80
C LEU A 254 -3.50 -18.11 -4.03
N GLU A 255 -3.26 -18.26 -2.72
CA GLU A 255 -4.01 -19.14 -1.83
C GLU A 255 -5.51 -18.80 -1.86
N ARG A 256 -5.87 -17.52 -1.71
CA ARG A 256 -7.27 -17.08 -1.73
C ARG A 256 -7.95 -17.24 -3.07
N SER A 257 -7.21 -17.06 -4.17
CA SER A 257 -7.74 -17.25 -5.53
C SER A 257 -7.90 -18.72 -5.92
N GLY A 258 -7.25 -19.64 -5.19
CA GLY A 258 -7.22 -21.07 -5.49
C GLY A 258 -6.49 -21.41 -6.80
N LYS A 259 -5.69 -20.49 -7.34
CA LYS A 259 -4.95 -20.69 -8.59
C LYS A 259 -3.67 -21.46 -8.32
N ASP A 260 -3.53 -22.61 -8.99
CA ASP A 260 -2.26 -23.32 -9.09
C ASP A 260 -1.54 -22.88 -10.36
N MET A 261 -0.36 -22.28 -10.20
CA MET A 261 0.47 -21.81 -11.31
C MET A 261 1.96 -21.76 -10.92
N PRO A 262 2.87 -21.78 -11.91
CA PRO A 262 4.29 -21.53 -11.67
C PRO A 262 4.51 -20.21 -10.94
N PHE A 263 5.12 -20.29 -9.77
CA PHE A 263 5.41 -19.16 -8.90
C PHE A 263 6.92 -19.09 -8.65
N ARG A 264 7.52 -17.96 -8.96
CA ARG A 264 8.97 -17.75 -8.84
C ARG A 264 9.26 -16.58 -7.92
N ASP A 265 10.22 -16.77 -7.03
CA ASP A 265 10.76 -15.72 -6.17
C ASP A 265 12.18 -15.33 -6.61
N VAL A 266 12.44 -14.02 -6.63
CA VAL A 266 13.72 -13.42 -7.02
C VAL A 266 14.07 -12.31 -6.05
N THR A 267 15.21 -12.46 -5.37
CA THR A 267 15.75 -11.47 -4.44
C THR A 267 16.87 -10.66 -5.07
N ILE A 268 16.75 -9.33 -5.03
CA ILE A 268 17.73 -8.36 -5.53
C ILE A 268 18.44 -7.69 -4.34
N GLY A 269 19.77 -7.67 -4.37
CA GLY A 269 20.59 -6.95 -3.39
C GLY A 269 20.46 -5.44 -3.55
N ILE A 270 20.74 -4.69 -2.49
CA ILE A 270 20.77 -3.21 -2.54
C ILE A 270 21.85 -2.69 -3.49
N GLY A 271 22.86 -3.51 -3.81
CA GLY A 271 23.89 -3.24 -4.81
C GLY A 271 23.48 -3.50 -6.26
N GLY A 272 22.27 -4.04 -6.50
CA GLY A 272 21.75 -4.34 -7.84
C GLY A 272 22.09 -5.74 -8.36
N ASP A 273 22.75 -6.57 -7.57
CA ASP A 273 23.04 -7.96 -7.87
C ASP A 273 21.84 -8.88 -7.56
N VAL A 274 21.74 -9.99 -8.30
CA VAL A 274 20.71 -11.01 -8.04
C VAL A 274 21.26 -11.99 -7.03
N LEU A 275 20.68 -12.01 -5.83
CA LEU A 275 21.14 -12.82 -4.72
C LEU A 275 20.54 -14.23 -4.72
N LYS A 276 19.24 -14.34 -5.03
CA LYS A 276 18.49 -15.59 -4.95
C LYS A 276 17.45 -15.69 -6.05
N GLN A 277 17.26 -16.90 -6.58
CA GLN A 277 16.17 -17.25 -7.49
C GLN A 277 15.68 -18.66 -7.17
N GLU A 278 14.39 -18.82 -6.89
CA GLU A 278 13.81 -20.13 -6.62
C GLU A 278 12.39 -20.24 -7.17
N TRP A 279 12.01 -21.47 -7.53
CA TRP A 279 10.64 -21.79 -7.90
C TRP A 279 9.93 -22.34 -6.68
N LEU A 280 8.85 -21.67 -6.30
CA LEU A 280 8.01 -22.05 -5.17
C LEU A 280 6.83 -22.87 -5.68
N ARG A 281 6.34 -23.79 -4.85
CA ARG A 281 5.06 -24.44 -5.09
C ARG A 281 3.97 -23.53 -4.53
N ALA A 282 2.97 -23.19 -5.32
CA ALA A 282 1.78 -22.52 -4.80
C ALA A 282 1.19 -23.40 -3.68
N ALA A 283 1.00 -22.84 -2.49
CA ALA A 283 0.42 -23.58 -1.37
C ALA A 283 -0.98 -24.05 -1.77
N ALA A 284 -1.25 -25.35 -1.64
CA ALA A 284 -2.60 -25.86 -1.81
C ALA A 284 -3.53 -25.15 -0.80
N PRO A 285 -4.75 -24.76 -1.19
CA PRO A 285 -5.67 -24.11 -0.27
C PRO A 285 -5.88 -25.01 0.96
N ALA A 286 -5.81 -24.42 2.16
CA ALA A 286 -6.15 -25.14 3.38
C ALA A 286 -7.60 -25.67 3.26
N ALA A 287 -7.75 -26.99 3.37
CA ALA A 287 -9.03 -27.70 3.28
C ALA A 287 -10.00 -27.33 4.40
#